data_AF-A0A9E4C015-F1
#
_entry.id   AF-A0A9E4C015-F1
#
_cell.length_a   1.000
_cell.length_b   1.000
_cell.length_c   1.000
_cell.angle_alpha   90.00
_cell.angle_beta   90.00
_cell.angle_gamma   90.00
#
_symmetry.space_group_name_H-M   'P 1'
#
loop_
_entity.id
_entity.type
_entity.pdbx_description
1 polymer ?
#
loop_
_entity_poly.entity_id
_entity_poly.type
_entity_poly.pdbx_seq_one_letter_code
_entity_poly.pdbx_strand_id
1 'polypeptide(L)'
;MKKILTTAFASLGLVVAAQAHEPPGELLVAVNFPDANVPVIDGNPSEWAPVPLDQYGIFSESLFSIHGFAGENVDRGGLDASSMQIRHIVGWNDATNNVYITSRVFDNIHITQRQDPGKFFWDDSVEYELNAAHQARDDLNPGDDATSFSYKFAFPVYQETFECLDDQRLAVGRYRP
;
A
#
# COMPACT_ATOMS: atom_id res chain seq x y z
N MET A 1 27.88 -2.55 -62.71
CA MET A 1 26.45 -2.61 -62.34
C MET A 1 26.16 -3.92 -61.63
N LYS A 2 25.90 -3.90 -60.32
CA LYS A 2 24.97 -4.80 -59.59
C LYS A 2 24.97 -4.47 -58.09
N LYS A 3 24.05 -3.57 -57.75
CA LYS A 3 23.22 -3.49 -56.53
C LYS A 3 23.94 -3.59 -55.18
N ILE A 4 24.42 -2.44 -54.69
CA ILE A 4 24.55 -2.14 -53.25
C ILE A 4 23.23 -1.48 -52.85
N LEU A 5 22.29 -2.28 -52.35
CA LEU A 5 21.02 -1.90 -51.71
C LEU A 5 20.41 -3.29 -51.35
N THR A 6 20.11 -3.68 -50.12
CA THR A 6 19.28 -2.99 -49.14
C THR A 6 19.25 -3.92 -47.91
N THR A 7 19.90 -3.60 -46.79
CA THR A 7 19.61 -4.29 -45.50
C THR A 7 19.95 -3.40 -44.31
N ALA A 8 19.33 -2.23 -44.21
CA ALA A 8 19.45 -1.34 -43.05
C ALA A 8 18.08 -1.02 -42.43
N PHE A 9 17.12 -1.95 -42.49
CA PHE A 9 15.73 -1.71 -42.07
C PHE A 9 15.09 -2.86 -41.27
N ALA A 10 15.87 -3.65 -40.54
CA ALA A 10 15.32 -4.75 -39.74
C ALA A 10 15.87 -4.80 -38.30
N SER A 11 16.29 -3.66 -37.77
CA SER A 11 16.55 -3.49 -36.34
C SER A 11 15.67 -2.37 -35.78
N LEU A 12 14.38 -2.36 -36.13
CA LEU A 12 13.38 -1.82 -35.22
C LEU A 12 13.34 -2.80 -34.05
N GLY A 13 14.20 -2.56 -33.06
CA GLY A 13 14.06 -3.18 -31.76
C GLY A 13 12.65 -2.86 -31.28
N LEU A 14 11.84 -3.91 -31.12
CA LEU A 14 10.66 -3.84 -30.27
C LEU A 14 11.17 -3.52 -28.87
N VAL A 15 11.27 -2.23 -28.56
CA VAL A 15 11.27 -1.77 -27.17
C VAL A 15 9.85 -1.99 -26.71
N VAL A 16 9.55 -3.21 -26.24
CA VAL A 16 8.35 -3.44 -25.46
C VAL A 16 8.57 -2.59 -24.21
N ALA A 17 7.81 -1.50 -24.09
CA ALA A 17 7.74 -0.76 -22.84
C ALA A 17 7.25 -1.76 -21.79
N ALA A 18 8.15 -2.18 -20.89
CA ALA A 18 7.77 -2.95 -19.73
C ALA A 18 6.76 -2.09 -18.96
N GLN A 19 5.49 -2.51 -19.00
CA GLN A 19 4.42 -1.93 -18.20
C GLN A 19 4.63 -2.43 -16.77
N ALA A 20 5.58 -1.83 -16.06
CA ALA A 20 5.90 -2.21 -14.68
C ALA A 20 4.95 -1.56 -13.66
N HIS A 21 4.21 -0.53 -14.07
CA HIS A 21 3.30 0.24 -13.21
C HIS A 21 1.86 -0.03 -13.62
N GLU A 22 1.00 -0.31 -12.63
CA GLU A 22 -0.45 -0.39 -12.80
C GLU A 22 -1.10 0.72 -11.92
N PRO A 23 -1.80 1.71 -12.51
CA PRO A 23 -2.01 1.84 -13.95
C PRO A 23 -0.76 2.41 -14.64
N PRO A 24 -0.62 2.18 -15.95
CA PRO A 24 0.43 2.80 -16.75
C PRO A 24 0.47 4.33 -16.62
N GLY A 25 1.65 4.88 -16.34
CA GLY A 25 1.90 6.33 -16.36
C GLY A 25 1.51 7.08 -15.08
N GLU A 26 1.03 6.39 -14.05
CA GLU A 26 0.82 6.99 -12.74
C GLU A 26 2.09 7.00 -11.89
N LEU A 27 2.29 8.13 -11.22
CA LEU A 27 3.39 8.35 -10.29
C LEU A 27 2.83 8.82 -8.95
N LEU A 28 2.98 7.99 -7.93
CA LEU A 28 2.73 8.36 -6.54
C LEU A 28 4.05 8.80 -5.93
N VAL A 29 4.11 10.00 -5.36
CA VAL A 29 5.34 10.59 -4.84
C VAL A 29 5.44 10.41 -3.33
N ALA A 30 6.64 10.10 -2.85
CA ALA A 30 6.96 10.05 -1.43
C ALA A 30 7.55 11.39 -0.96
N VAL A 31 7.21 11.80 0.27
CA VAL A 31 7.75 12.99 0.92
C VAL A 31 9.22 12.76 1.26
N ASN A 32 10.10 13.71 0.94
CA ASN A 32 11.44 13.72 1.53
C ASN A 32 11.38 14.49 2.85
N PHE A 33 11.67 13.81 3.97
CA PHE A 33 11.77 14.45 5.28
C PHE A 33 13.18 14.99 5.51
N PRO A 34 13.33 16.28 5.83
CA PRO A 34 14.58 16.81 6.37
C PRO A 34 14.93 16.12 7.70
N ASP A 35 16.23 16.02 8.02
CA ASP A 35 16.72 15.30 9.21
C ASP A 35 16.09 15.75 10.53
N ALA A 36 15.79 17.05 10.65
CA ALA A 36 15.15 17.63 11.84
C ALA A 36 13.65 17.32 11.97
N ASN A 37 13.05 16.71 10.94
CA ASN A 37 11.61 16.50 10.80
C ASN A 37 11.26 15.04 10.50
N VAL A 38 12.19 14.11 10.76
CA VAL A 38 11.93 12.68 10.67
C VAL A 38 10.83 12.30 11.67
N PRO A 39 9.77 11.58 11.25
CA PRO A 39 8.66 11.22 12.13
C PRO A 39 9.08 10.18 13.18
N VAL A 40 8.47 10.27 14.35
CA VAL A 40 8.61 9.27 15.42
C VAL A 40 7.65 8.10 15.13
N ILE A 41 8.10 6.86 15.38
CA ILE A 41 7.28 5.65 15.19
C ILE A 41 6.52 5.33 16.49
N ASP A 42 5.40 6.01 16.72
CA ASP A 42 4.56 5.85 17.92
C ASP A 42 3.05 5.74 17.63
N GLY A 43 2.66 5.76 16.36
CA GLY A 43 1.25 5.72 15.93
C GLY A 43 0.53 7.08 15.97
N ASN A 44 1.19 8.15 16.41
CA ASN A 44 0.67 9.50 16.33
C ASN A 44 0.98 10.11 14.94
N PRO A 45 -0.01 10.59 14.17
CA PRO A 45 0.25 11.14 12.84
C PRO A 45 0.57 12.65 12.86
N SER A 46 0.84 13.25 14.01
CA SER A 46 0.97 14.72 14.16
C SER A 46 2.10 15.30 13.30
N GLU A 47 3.23 14.60 13.19
CA GLU A 47 4.40 14.97 12.40
C GLU A 47 4.10 14.98 10.89
N TRP A 48 3.05 14.28 10.46
CA TRP A 48 2.60 14.20 9.08
C TRP A 48 1.59 15.29 8.71
N ALA A 49 1.02 16.02 9.70
CA ALA A 49 -0.01 17.02 9.46
C ALA A 49 0.39 18.14 8.47
N PRO A 50 1.66 18.59 8.40
CA PRO A 50 2.08 19.59 7.41
C PRO A 50 2.20 19.07 5.97
N VAL A 51 2.15 17.76 5.74
CA VAL A 51 2.31 17.17 4.40
C VAL A 51 1.07 17.48 3.54
N PRO A 52 1.22 18.10 2.35
CA PRO A 52 0.11 18.36 1.44
C PRO A 52 -0.51 17.06 0.91
N LEU A 53 -1.75 16.79 1.31
CA LEU A 53 -2.43 15.54 0.96
C LEU A 53 -2.82 15.45 -0.52
N ASP A 54 -3.04 16.57 -1.19
CA ASP A 54 -3.33 16.65 -2.62
C ASP A 54 -2.16 16.20 -3.50
N GLN A 55 -0.93 16.27 -2.96
CA GLN A 55 0.29 15.87 -3.66
C GLN A 55 0.82 14.50 -3.19
N TYR A 56 0.77 14.22 -1.89
CA TYR A 56 1.43 13.05 -1.29
C TYR A 56 0.45 12.03 -0.68
N GLY A 57 -0.84 12.35 -0.63
CA GLY A 57 -1.87 11.45 -0.14
C GLY A 57 -2.20 10.38 -1.17
N ILE A 58 -2.22 9.13 -0.73
CA ILE A 58 -2.68 7.98 -1.51
C ILE A 58 -3.99 7.53 -0.87
N PHE A 59 -5.11 7.75 -1.54
CA PHE A 59 -6.46 7.51 -1.02
C PHE A 59 -7.09 6.25 -1.62
N SER A 60 -8.18 5.75 -1.02
CA SER A 60 -8.94 4.60 -1.53
C SER A 60 -9.26 4.68 -3.03
N GLU A 61 -9.54 5.88 -3.57
CA GLU A 61 -9.80 6.07 -4.99
C GLU A 61 -8.62 5.69 -5.90
N SER A 62 -7.42 5.69 -5.34
CA SER A 62 -6.18 5.37 -6.03
C SER A 62 -5.72 3.91 -5.83
N LEU A 63 -6.43 3.11 -5.03
CA LEU A 63 -6.01 1.74 -4.73
C LEU A 63 -6.68 0.70 -5.64
N PHE A 64 -5.96 -0.38 -5.95
CA PHE A 64 -6.49 -1.55 -6.66
C PHE A 64 -6.65 -2.72 -5.71
N SER A 65 -7.70 -3.51 -5.88
CA SER A 65 -7.76 -4.85 -5.30
C SER A 65 -7.66 -5.92 -6.37
N ILE A 66 -6.76 -6.85 -6.14
CA ILE A 66 -6.63 -8.08 -6.92
C ILE A 66 -7.72 -9.12 -6.59
N HIS A 67 -8.41 -8.96 -5.46
CA HIS A 67 -9.39 -9.93 -4.92
C HIS A 67 -10.69 -9.29 -4.41
N GLY A 68 -10.98 -8.04 -4.80
CA GLY A 68 -12.03 -7.22 -4.19
C GLY A 68 -11.58 -6.59 -2.85
N PHE A 69 -12.17 -5.47 -2.47
CA PHE A 69 -11.89 -4.80 -1.19
C PHE A 69 -13.07 -5.00 -0.26
N ALA A 70 -12.85 -5.49 0.97
CA ALA A 70 -13.94 -5.69 1.95
C ALA A 70 -15.15 -6.49 1.41
N GLY A 71 -14.93 -7.42 0.46
CA GLY A 71 -15.99 -8.20 -0.20
C GLY A 71 -16.66 -7.51 -1.39
N GLU A 72 -16.27 -6.27 -1.72
CA GLU A 72 -16.72 -5.55 -2.90
C GLU A 72 -15.81 -5.83 -4.10
N ASN A 73 -16.39 -6.43 -5.15
CA ASN A 73 -15.73 -6.58 -6.45
C ASN A 73 -15.99 -5.34 -7.30
N VAL A 74 -15.31 -4.25 -6.96
CA VAL A 74 -15.43 -2.95 -7.61
C VAL A 74 -14.12 -2.57 -8.30
N ASP A 75 -14.23 -1.82 -9.38
CA ASP A 75 -13.07 -1.20 -10.02
C ASP A 75 -12.41 -0.19 -9.09
N ARG A 76 -11.19 0.23 -9.43
CA ARG A 76 -10.45 1.27 -8.72
C ARG A 76 -11.32 2.51 -8.46
N GLY A 77 -11.37 2.93 -7.20
CA GLY A 77 -12.21 4.04 -6.72
C GLY A 77 -13.72 3.82 -6.74
N GLY A 78 -14.17 2.59 -7.02
CA GLY A 78 -15.57 2.18 -6.86
C GLY A 78 -15.93 1.72 -5.45
N LEU A 79 -14.98 1.75 -4.51
CA LEU A 79 -15.19 1.39 -3.10
C LEU A 79 -16.25 2.27 -2.44
N ASP A 80 -17.23 1.65 -1.78
CA ASP A 80 -18.17 2.40 -0.93
C ASP A 80 -17.40 3.05 0.24
N ALA A 81 -17.50 4.38 0.33
CA ALA A 81 -16.85 5.13 1.39
C ALA A 81 -17.38 4.83 2.80
N SER A 82 -18.58 4.25 2.90
CA SER A 82 -19.16 3.80 4.17
C SER A 82 -18.69 2.39 4.60
N SER A 83 -18.04 1.65 3.69
CA SER A 83 -17.48 0.33 3.94
C SER A 83 -16.06 0.46 4.48
N MET A 84 -15.14 0.93 3.63
CA MET A 84 -13.74 1.10 4.00
C MET A 84 -13.12 2.32 3.28
N GLN A 85 -12.35 3.12 4.01
CA GLN A 85 -11.58 4.24 3.47
C GLN A 85 -10.15 4.23 3.99
N ILE A 86 -9.19 4.31 3.08
CA ILE A 86 -7.78 4.20 3.35
C ILE A 86 -7.10 5.49 2.89
N ARG A 87 -6.16 5.96 3.71
CA ARG A 87 -5.20 6.99 3.35
C ARG A 87 -3.81 6.57 3.77
N HIS A 88 -2.91 6.49 2.81
CA HIS A 88 -1.47 6.37 3.05
C HIS A 88 -0.75 7.70 2.77
N ILE A 89 0.37 7.90 3.45
CA ILE A 89 1.42 8.84 3.05
C ILE A 89 2.74 8.09 3.21
N VAL A 90 3.58 8.14 2.17
CA VAL A 90 4.92 7.56 2.19
C VAL A 90 5.92 8.69 2.26
N GLY A 91 6.95 8.51 3.07
CA GLY A 91 8.09 9.42 3.13
C GLY A 91 9.40 8.68 3.28
N TRP A 92 10.50 9.40 3.09
CA TRP A 92 11.84 8.86 3.20
C TRP A 92 12.80 9.93 3.72
N ASN A 93 13.91 9.50 4.30
CA ASN A 93 14.98 10.39 4.72
C ASN A 93 16.34 9.79 4.36
N ASP A 94 17.24 10.62 3.83
CA ASP A 94 18.55 10.22 3.34
C ASP A 94 19.52 9.87 4.49
N ALA A 95 19.58 10.72 5.52
CA ALA A 95 20.54 10.56 6.62
C ALA A 95 20.31 9.28 7.44
N THR A 96 19.05 8.90 7.64
CA THR A 96 18.65 7.69 8.36
C THR A 96 18.51 6.47 7.45
N ASN A 97 18.52 6.66 6.13
CA ASN A 97 18.29 5.63 5.11
C ASN A 97 17.01 4.80 5.37
N ASN A 98 15.92 5.49 5.72
CA ASN A 98 14.66 4.87 6.09
C ASN A 98 13.51 5.33 5.20
N VAL A 99 12.55 4.42 5.01
CA VAL A 99 11.21 4.71 4.50
C VAL A 99 10.22 4.71 5.66
N TYR A 100 9.33 5.68 5.66
CA TYR A 100 8.32 5.93 6.66
C TYR A 100 6.95 5.85 5.99
N ILE A 101 6.01 5.17 6.62
CA ILE A 101 4.64 5.06 6.11
C ILE A 101 3.69 5.35 7.25
N THR A 102 2.77 6.28 7.04
CA THR A 102 1.59 6.45 7.89
C THR A 102 0.35 6.05 7.13
N SER A 103 -0.51 5.30 7.81
CA SER A 103 -1.75 4.78 7.25
C SER A 103 -2.88 5.08 8.20
N ARG A 104 -3.97 5.58 7.64
CA ARG A 104 -5.23 5.73 8.36
C ARG A 104 -6.28 4.94 7.60
N VAL A 105 -6.94 4.05 8.31
CA VAL A 105 -8.02 3.23 7.78
C VAL A 105 -9.27 3.55 8.59
N PHE A 106 -10.34 3.89 7.89
CA PHE A 106 -11.70 3.72 8.38
C PHE A 106 -12.19 2.39 7.83
N ASP A 107 -12.74 1.57 8.72
CA ASP A 107 -13.39 0.31 8.40
C ASP A 107 -14.58 0.18 9.35
N ASN A 108 -15.73 -0.19 8.81
CA ASN A 108 -16.94 -0.37 9.61
C ASN A 108 -16.99 -1.74 10.31
N ILE A 109 -16.20 -2.73 9.86
CA ILE A 109 -16.16 -4.09 10.41
C ILE A 109 -14.71 -4.50 10.64
N HIS A 110 -14.35 -4.71 11.91
CA HIS A 110 -13.01 -5.17 12.25
C HIS A 110 -12.96 -6.67 12.55
N ILE A 111 -12.14 -7.42 11.80
CA ILE A 111 -11.97 -8.87 11.97
C ILE A 111 -10.59 -9.19 12.53
N THR A 112 -10.53 -9.80 13.71
CA THR A 112 -9.26 -10.18 14.37
C THR A 112 -9.32 -11.58 14.99
N GLN A 113 -9.99 -12.53 14.33
CA GLN A 113 -10.40 -13.81 14.89
C GLN A 113 -9.66 -15.02 14.33
N ARG A 114 -8.54 -14.80 13.63
CA ARG A 114 -7.72 -15.89 13.08
C ARG A 114 -7.46 -16.98 14.11
N GLN A 115 -7.72 -18.22 13.71
CA GLN A 115 -7.39 -19.41 14.50
C GLN A 115 -5.93 -19.82 14.32
N ASP A 116 -5.38 -19.56 13.13
CA ASP A 116 -4.00 -19.82 12.77
C ASP A 116 -3.23 -18.48 12.77
N PRO A 117 -2.25 -18.29 13.68
CA PRO A 117 -1.45 -17.06 13.74
C PRO A 117 -0.71 -16.74 12.43
N GLY A 118 -0.37 -17.75 11.61
CA GLY A 118 0.29 -17.56 10.32
C GLY A 118 -0.63 -17.03 9.22
N LYS A 119 -1.94 -17.00 9.47
CA LYS A 119 -2.98 -16.61 8.52
C LYS A 119 -3.51 -15.20 8.80
N PHE A 120 -2.61 -14.28 9.10
CA PHE A 120 -2.99 -12.93 9.50
C PHE A 120 -3.71 -12.14 8.42
N PHE A 121 -3.51 -12.48 7.14
CA PHE A 121 -4.17 -11.91 5.97
C PHE A 121 -5.69 -12.19 5.87
N TRP A 122 -6.24 -13.06 6.74
CA TRP A 122 -7.70 -13.27 6.85
C TRP A 122 -8.39 -12.31 7.82
N ASP A 123 -7.59 -11.60 8.61
CA ASP A 123 -8.02 -10.60 9.57
C ASP A 123 -7.53 -9.23 9.08
N ASP A 124 -8.05 -8.19 9.71
CA ASP A 124 -7.55 -6.84 9.61
C ASP A 124 -6.06 -6.79 9.93
N SER A 125 -5.33 -6.42 8.90
CA SER A 125 -3.88 -6.32 8.92
C SER A 125 -3.45 -5.33 7.85
N VAL A 126 -2.23 -4.83 8.00
CA VAL A 126 -1.58 -4.02 6.97
C VAL A 126 -0.25 -4.66 6.61
N GLU A 127 -0.01 -4.74 5.31
CA GLU A 127 1.21 -5.28 4.73
C GLU A 127 1.86 -4.22 3.86
N TYR A 128 3.16 -4.02 4.03
CA TYR A 128 3.97 -3.20 3.13
C TYR A 128 5.08 -4.07 2.56
N GLU A 129 5.18 -4.10 1.25
CA GLU A 129 6.27 -4.77 0.54
C GLU A 129 7.06 -3.72 -0.24
N LEU A 130 8.38 -3.75 -0.08
CA LEU A 130 9.30 -2.80 -0.68
C LEU A 130 10.33 -3.55 -1.52
N ASN A 131 10.28 -3.35 -2.83
CA ASN A 131 11.29 -3.82 -3.78
C ASN A 131 12.28 -2.67 -4.04
N ALA A 132 13.26 -2.52 -3.16
CA ALA A 132 14.17 -1.37 -3.15
C ALA A 132 15.06 -1.30 -4.41
N ALA A 133 15.38 -2.47 -5.00
CA ALA A 133 16.19 -2.56 -6.21
C ALA A 133 15.38 -2.51 -7.51
N HIS A 134 14.04 -2.43 -7.43
CA HIS A 134 13.13 -2.47 -8.56
C HIS A 134 13.42 -3.64 -9.52
N GLN A 135 13.64 -4.83 -8.95
CA GLN A 135 13.94 -6.05 -9.69
C GLN A 135 12.67 -6.84 -10.03
N ALA A 136 12.74 -7.73 -11.02
CA ALA A 136 11.64 -8.67 -11.26
C ALA A 136 11.48 -9.61 -10.05
N ARG A 137 10.25 -10.12 -9.83
CA ARG A 137 9.93 -10.96 -8.68
C ARG A 137 10.86 -12.18 -8.54
N ASP A 138 11.20 -12.81 -9.66
CA ASP A 138 12.05 -14.01 -9.68
C ASP A 138 13.53 -13.68 -9.40
N ASP A 139 13.90 -12.40 -9.50
CA ASP A 139 15.25 -11.88 -9.26
C ASP A 139 15.39 -11.22 -7.88
N LEU A 140 14.35 -11.24 -7.04
CA LEU A 140 14.40 -10.66 -5.69
C LEU A 140 15.32 -11.47 -4.77
N ASN A 141 16.09 -10.76 -3.95
CA ASN A 141 17.07 -11.30 -3.01
C ASN A 141 18.10 -12.25 -3.67
N PRO A 142 18.82 -11.81 -4.73
CA PRO A 142 19.81 -12.65 -5.38
C PRO A 142 21.04 -12.81 -4.46
N GLY A 143 21.28 -14.02 -3.98
CA GLY A 143 22.42 -14.29 -3.08
C GLY A 143 22.15 -13.82 -1.65
N ASP A 144 23.09 -13.06 -1.08
CA ASP A 144 23.07 -12.67 0.34
C ASP A 144 22.48 -11.27 0.58
N ASP A 145 22.20 -10.49 -0.47
CA ASP A 145 21.66 -9.14 -0.36
C ASP A 145 20.13 -9.16 -0.34
N ALA A 146 19.52 -8.59 0.71
CA ALA A 146 18.08 -8.38 0.77
C ALA A 146 17.68 -7.19 -0.12
N THR A 147 16.98 -7.46 -1.22
CA THR A 147 16.45 -6.45 -2.15
C THR A 147 14.93 -6.29 -2.06
N SER A 148 14.26 -7.21 -1.36
CA SER A 148 12.84 -7.12 -1.01
C SER A 148 12.62 -7.21 0.50
N PHE A 149 11.79 -6.31 1.03
CA PHE A 149 11.42 -6.25 2.44
C PHE A 149 9.91 -6.31 2.57
N SER A 150 9.40 -7.12 3.51
CA SER A 150 7.97 -7.18 3.81
C SER A 150 7.74 -6.94 5.30
N TYR A 151 6.92 -5.94 5.61
CA TYR A 151 6.49 -5.59 6.94
C TYR A 151 5.01 -5.88 7.07
N LYS A 152 4.64 -6.63 8.10
CA LYS A 152 3.28 -7.12 8.31
C LYS A 152 2.88 -6.78 9.72
N PHE A 153 1.81 -6.00 9.86
CA PHE A 153 1.24 -5.66 11.15
C PHE A 153 -0.18 -6.20 11.19
N ALA A 154 -0.49 -6.92 12.28
CA ALA A 154 -1.81 -7.45 12.51
C ALA A 154 -2.16 -7.28 13.98
N PHE A 155 -3.42 -7.00 14.27
CA PHE A 155 -3.89 -6.81 15.65
C PHE A 155 -3.79 -8.10 16.47
N PRO A 156 -3.70 -8.04 17.80
CA PRO A 156 -3.86 -9.24 18.63
C PRO A 156 -5.20 -9.94 18.33
N VAL A 157 -5.22 -11.28 18.47
CA VAL A 157 -6.47 -12.04 18.28
C VAL A 157 -7.45 -11.64 19.38
N TYR A 158 -8.65 -11.25 18.96
CA TYR A 158 -9.78 -10.99 19.84
C TYR A 158 -10.97 -11.80 19.34
N GLN A 159 -11.66 -12.51 20.24
CA GLN A 159 -12.63 -13.54 19.87
C GLN A 159 -14.02 -13.00 19.47
N GLU A 160 -14.22 -11.69 19.49
CA GLU A 160 -15.49 -11.05 19.07
C GLU A 160 -15.24 -10.10 17.90
N THR A 161 -16.26 -9.92 17.04
CA THR A 161 -16.20 -8.97 15.92
C THR A 161 -16.66 -7.63 16.45
N PHE A 162 -15.96 -6.56 16.07
CA PHE A 162 -16.40 -5.20 16.40
C PHE A 162 -16.95 -4.52 15.16
N GLU A 163 -18.18 -4.05 15.25
CA GLU A 163 -18.79 -3.18 14.24
C GLU A 163 -18.79 -1.75 14.76
N CYS A 164 -18.19 -0.83 14.01
CA CYS A 164 -18.31 0.58 14.29
C CYS A 164 -19.63 1.07 13.69
N LEU A 165 -20.72 0.99 14.46
CA LEU A 165 -22.01 1.51 14.02
C LEU A 165 -21.94 3.04 13.94
N ASP A 166 -21.94 3.55 12.71
CA ASP A 166 -22.00 4.99 12.43
C ASP A 166 -23.27 5.58 13.08
N ASP A 167 -23.08 6.69 13.79
CA ASP A 167 -24.04 7.25 14.75
C ASP A 167 -25.30 7.80 14.08
N GLN A 168 -26.30 6.92 13.89
CA GLN A 168 -27.71 7.30 13.82
C GLN A 168 -28.66 6.38 14.58
N ARG A 169 -28.23 5.25 15.17
CA ARG A 169 -29.09 4.43 16.05
C ARG A 169 -28.31 3.71 17.16
N LEU A 170 -28.52 4.19 18.37
CA LEU A 170 -28.34 3.49 19.66
C LEU A 170 -28.51 1.95 19.54
N ALA A 171 -27.44 1.21 19.78
CA ALA A 171 -27.50 -0.20 20.17
C ALA A 171 -26.44 -0.51 21.23
N VAL A 172 -26.81 -0.17 22.46
CA VAL A 172 -26.39 -0.72 23.75
C VAL A 172 -25.47 -1.96 23.67
N GLY A 173 -24.15 -1.76 23.71
CA GLY A 173 -23.20 -2.76 24.18
C GLY A 173 -23.17 -2.75 25.71
N ARG A 174 -23.94 -3.63 26.37
CA ARG A 174 -23.89 -3.77 27.82
C ARG A 174 -22.55 -4.37 28.23
N TYR A 175 -21.69 -3.52 28.79
CA TYR A 175 -20.60 -3.89 29.67
C TYR A 175 -21.13 -4.69 30.87
N ARG A 176 -20.58 -5.87 31.13
CA ARG A 176 -20.55 -6.44 32.48
C ARG A 176 -19.16 -7.04 32.75
N PRO A 177 -18.64 -6.83 33.98
CA PRO A 177 -17.26 -7.10 34.37
C PRO A 177 -16.90 -8.58 34.36
#